data_AF-W4QTN0-F1
#
_entry.id   AF-W4QTN0-F1
#
_cell.length_a   1.000
_cell.length_b   1.000
_cell.length_c   1.000
_cell.angle_alpha   90.00
_cell.angle_beta   90.00
_cell.angle_gamma   90.00
#
_symmetry.space_group_name_H-M   'P 1'
#
loop_
_entity.id
_entity.type
_entity.pdbx_description
1 polymer ?
#
loop_
_entity_poly.entity_id
_entity_poly.type
_entity_poly.pdbx_seq_one_letter_code
_entity_poly.pdbx_strand_id
1 'polypeptide(L)' 'MTQLTTKELSFIEDEIRSEEITAKTINWCASNCDDQEIRDLLEQIAETHQLNIAELSQYFNQARMIQ' A
#
# COMPACT_ATOMS: atom_id res chain seq x y z
N MET A 1 2.33 23.40 -9.57
CA MET A 1 2.06 22.32 -8.60
C MET A 1 0.68 22.59 -8.03
N THR A 2 -0.26 21.68 -8.23
CA THR A 2 -1.62 21.82 -7.70
C THR A 2 -1.59 21.40 -6.24
N GLN A 3 -1.90 22.30 -5.31
CA GLN A 3 -2.08 21.92 -3.91
C GLN A 3 -3.30 21.00 -3.80
N LEU A 4 -3.12 19.83 -3.19
CA LEU A 4 -4.23 18.93 -2.90
C LEU A 4 -5.14 19.56 -1.85
N THR A 5 -6.44 19.38 -2.03
CA THR A 5 -7.44 19.72 -1.03
C THR A 5 -7.38 18.74 0.14
N THR A 6 -7.92 19.12 1.30
CA THR A 6 -8.06 18.22 2.45
C THR A 6 -8.80 16.93 2.10
N LYS A 7 -9.80 17.00 1.22
CA LYS A 7 -10.56 15.83 0.76
C LYS A 7 -9.68 14.87 -0.05
N GLU A 8 -8.84 15.39 -0.94
CA GLU A 8 -7.89 14.58 -1.72
C GLU A 8 -6.81 13.96 -0.84
N LEU A 9 -6.32 14.69 0.17
CA LEU A 9 -5.39 14.15 1.16
C LEU A 9 -6.03 13.00 1.96
N SER A 10 -7.28 13.15 2.42
CA SER A 10 -7.99 12.07 3.12
C SER A 10 -8.19 10.84 2.24
N PHE A 11 -8.47 11.00 0.95
CA PHE A 11 -8.55 9.85 0.04
C PHE A 11 -7.20 9.12 -0.08
N ILE A 12 -6.10 9.85 -0.18
CA ILE A 12 -4.76 9.23 -0.25
C ILE A 12 -4.45 8.49 1.06
N GLU A 13 -4.81 9.07 2.21
CA GLU A 13 -4.64 8.41 3.51
C GLU A 13 -5.46 7.12 3.60
N ASP A 14 -6.69 7.12 3.10
CA ASP A 14 -7.54 5.92 3.05
C ASP A 14 -6.99 4.86 2.09
N GLU A 15 -6.46 5.26 0.93
CA GLU A 15 -5.80 4.35 -0.02
C GLU A 15 -4.56 3.70 0.59
N ILE A 16 -3.71 4.47 1.29
CA ILE A 16 -2.54 3.92 2.00
C ILE A 16 -2.98 2.85 3.01
N ARG A 17 -4.05 3.10 3.78
CA ARG A 17 -4.59 2.11 4.72
C ARG A 17 -5.13 0.87 4.02
N SER A 18 -5.84 1.05 2.91
CA SER A 18 -6.38 -0.06 2.11
C SER A 18 -5.27 -0.97 1.59
N GLU A 19 -4.22 -0.37 1.04
CA GLU A 19 -3.03 -1.08 0.57
C GLU A 19 -2.31 -1.83 1.71
N GLU A 20 -2.17 -1.20 2.89
CA GLU A 20 -1.58 -1.85 4.07
C GLU A 20 -2.36 -3.09 4.51
N ILE A 21 -3.69 -3.00 4.55
CA ILE A 21 -4.54 -4.14 4.90
C ILE A 21 -4.37 -5.24 3.86
N THR A 22 -4.40 -4.88 2.57
CA THR A 22 -4.25 -5.81 1.46
C THR A 22 -2.92 -6.56 1.52
N ALA A 23 -1.80 -5.85 1.68
CA ALA A 23 -0.48 -6.45 1.81
C ALA A 23 -0.39 -7.43 2.98
N LYS A 24 -0.92 -7.04 4.15
CA LYS A 24 -0.94 -7.89 5.35
C LYS A 24 -1.80 -9.13 5.16
N THR A 25 -2.98 -8.98 4.56
CA THR A 25 -3.88 -10.10 4.27
C THR A 25 -3.24 -11.08 3.30
N ILE A 26 -2.59 -10.60 2.23
CA ILE A 26 -1.94 -11.46 1.24
C ILE A 26 -0.76 -12.21 1.85
N ASN A 27 0.07 -11.55 2.65
CA ASN A 27 1.16 -12.21 3.40
C ASN A 27 0.62 -13.26 4.39
N TRP A 28 -0.48 -12.97 5.06
CA TRP A 28 -1.14 -13.96 5.91
C TRP A 28 -1.64 -15.16 5.08
N CYS A 29 -2.25 -14.94 3.92
CA CYS A 29 -2.63 -16.02 3.01
C CYS A 29 -1.42 -16.87 2.58
N ALA A 30 -0.30 -16.24 2.22
CA ALA A 30 0.95 -16.91 1.86
C ALA A 30 1.45 -17.82 2.98
N SER A 31 1.36 -17.35 4.23
CA SER A 31 1.78 -18.08 5.44
C SER A 31 0.91 -19.30 5.76
N ASN A 32 -0.30 -19.36 5.21
CA ASN A 32 -1.23 -20.49 5.36
C ASN A 32 -1.27 -21.39 4.11
N CYS A 33 -0.37 -21.17 3.15
CA CYS A 33 -0.33 -21.95 1.92
C CYS A 33 0.77 -23.02 1.99
N ASP A 34 0.37 -24.26 1.73
CA ASP A 34 1.29 -25.41 1.69
C ASP A 34 2.01 -25.52 0.33
N ASP A 35 1.38 -25.01 -0.74
CA ASP A 35 1.95 -25.00 -2.08
C ASP A 35 3.01 -23.89 -2.21
N GLN A 36 4.23 -24.28 -2.60
CA GLN A 36 5.36 -23.38 -2.70
C GLN A 36 5.18 -22.34 -3.81
N GLU A 37 4.67 -22.73 -4.98
CA GLU A 37 4.51 -21.81 -6.12
C GLU A 37 3.46 -20.74 -5.80
N ILE A 38 2.36 -21.14 -5.15
CA ILE A 38 1.32 -20.19 -4.72
C ILE A 38 1.84 -19.28 -3.60
N ARG A 39 2.60 -19.82 -2.63
CA ARG A 39 3.21 -19.00 -1.57
C ARG A 39 4.13 -17.94 -2.17
N ASP A 40 5.05 -18.33 -3.05
CA ASP A 40 6.01 -17.41 -3.67
C ASP A 40 5.29 -16.31 -4.47
N LEU A 41 4.22 -16.67 -5.19
CA LEU A 41 3.37 -15.71 -5.90
C LEU A 41 2.72 -14.72 -4.93
N LEU A 42 2.15 -15.20 -3.82
CA LEU A 42 1.49 -14.33 -2.84
C LEU A 42 2.48 -13.40 -2.15
N GLU A 43 3.68 -13.88 -1.82
CA GLU A 43 4.75 -13.06 -1.25
C GLU A 43 5.18 -11.94 -2.22
N GLN A 44 5.34 -12.23 -3.51
CA GLN A 44 5.64 -11.22 -4.54
C GLN A 44 4.52 -10.17 -4.68
N ILE A 45 3.26 -10.59 -4.61
CA ILE A 45 2.13 -9.66 -4.66
C ILE A 45 2.15 -8.77 -3.40
N ALA A 46 2.36 -9.34 -2.22
CA ALA A 46 2.43 -8.57 -0.98
C ALA A 46 3.60 -7.57 -0.99
N GLU A 47 4.76 -7.95 -1.53
CA GLU A 47 5.90 -7.04 -1.71
C GLU A 47 5.55 -5.86 -2.65
N THR A 48 4.82 -6.13 -3.73
CA THR A 48 4.36 -5.08 -4.65
C THR A 48 3.48 -4.06 -3.93
N HIS A 49 2.53 -4.52 -3.10
CA HIS A 49 1.70 -3.61 -2.29
C HIS A 49 2.54 -2.83 -1.27
N GLN A 50 3.58 -3.42 -0.67
CA GLN A 50 4.49 -2.71 0.23
C GLN A 50 5.25 -1.57 -0.46
N LEU A 51 5.68 -1.77 -1.72
CA LEU A 51 6.30 -0.72 -2.52
C LEU A 51 5.31 0.40 -2.83
N ASN A 52 4.07 0.07 -3.19
CA ASN A 52 3.02 1.06 -3.45
C ASN A 52 2.72 1.91 -2.20
N ILE A 53 2.65 1.30 -1.01
CA ILE A 53 2.47 2.01 0.25
C ILE A 53 3.60 3.03 0.47
N ALA A 54 4.85 2.64 0.20
CA ALA A 54 6.00 3.53 0.36
C ALA A 54 5.92 4.72 -0.60
N GLU A 55 5.56 4.49 -1.87
CA GLU A 55 5.40 5.54 -2.87
C GLU A 55 4.25 6.50 -2.52
N LEU A 56 3.08 5.97 -2.18
CA LEU A 56 1.92 6.76 -1.78
C LEU A 56 2.19 7.56 -0.50
N SER A 57 2.90 6.97 0.48
CA SER A 57 3.29 7.66 1.71
C SER A 57 4.28 8.79 1.42
N GLN A 58 5.23 8.58 0.51
CA GLN A 58 6.16 9.63 0.09
C GLN A 58 5.41 10.77 -0.60
N TYR A 59 4.51 10.45 -1.53
CA TYR A 59 3.67 11.43 -2.22
C TYR A 59 2.78 12.22 -1.26
N PHE A 60 2.10 11.55 -0.33
CA PHE A 60 1.28 12.17 0.70
C PHE A 60 2.07 13.15 1.57
N ASN A 61 3.27 12.75 2.02
CA ASN A 61 4.13 13.60 2.83
C ASN A 61 4.62 14.83 2.06
N GLN A 62 5.00 14.67 0.79
CA GLN A 62 5.38 15.80 -0.07
C GLN A 62 4.21 16.75 -0.30
N ALA A 63 3.02 16.23 -0.61
CA ALA A 63 1.83 17.03 -0.83
C ALA A 63 1.41 17.80 0.43
N ARG A 64 1.52 17.19 1.60
CA ARG A 64 1.24 17.84 2.89
C ARG A 64 2.25 18.92 3.27
N MET A 65 3.52 18.78 2.90
CA MET A 65 4.54 19.82 3.15
C MET A 65 4.39 21.07 2.25
N ILE A 66 3.66 20.96 1.13
CA ILE A 66 3.42 22.05 0.18
C ILE A 66 2.14 22.85 0.53
N GLN A 67 1.30 22.37 1.45
CA GLN A 67 0.14 23.09 2.01
C GLN A 67 0.59 24.15 3.03
#